data_AF-A0A329W846-F1
#
_entry.id   AF-A0A329W846-F1
#
_cell.length_a   1.000
_cell.length_b   1.000
_cell.length_c   1.000
_cell.angle_alpha   90.00
_cell.angle_beta   90.00
_cell.angle_gamma   90.00
#
_symmetry.space_group_name_H-M   'P 1'
#
loop_
_entity.id
_entity.type
_entity.pdbx_description
1 polymer ?
#
loop_
_entity_poly.entity_id
_entity_poly.type
_entity_poly.pdbx_seq_one_letter_code
_entity_poly.pdbx_strand_id
1 'polypeptide(L)'
;MILFDEKNLSPVRRRTLERITHSALKLYREKKFPSPEEIANEAEYAKVTLRSYFSTHSDFVEYVVKQVIGSFVIPPMGNDAEENIEKLLRWGYEEIEANEALMRDALRISQLRWQESLSGEDNHKRPVLKKKSNRKETLSTALAPLKGQLKDDTIHKIVMLISVLYGTEAMTILKDTFGLENDEIINLTSWAAKLIVRQAINEELK
;
A
#
# COMPACT_ATOMS: atom_id res chain seq x y z
N MET A 1 15.04 7.71 -16.68
CA MET A 1 14.43 8.75 -17.55
C MET A 1 12.92 8.50 -17.55
N ILE A 2 12.11 9.48 -17.12
CA ILE A 2 10.65 9.34 -17.09
C ILE A 2 10.15 9.54 -18.53
N LEU A 3 9.70 8.47 -19.19
CA LEU A 3 9.11 8.52 -20.55
C LEU A 3 7.64 8.97 -20.56
N PHE A 4 7.10 9.34 -19.40
CA PHE A 4 5.68 9.28 -19.10
C PHE A 4 5.20 10.50 -18.29
N ASP A 5 4.47 11.40 -18.95
CA ASP A 5 3.65 12.42 -18.29
C ASP A 5 2.17 12.04 -18.44
N GLU A 6 1.59 11.46 -17.39
CA GLU A 6 0.18 11.05 -17.32
C GLU A 6 -0.77 12.16 -17.76
N LYS A 7 -0.44 13.43 -17.50
CA LYS A 7 -1.31 14.58 -17.74
C LYS A 7 -1.32 15.02 -19.21
N ASN A 8 -0.32 14.63 -19.99
CA ASN A 8 -0.11 15.07 -21.37
C ASN A 8 -0.17 13.93 -22.39
N LEU A 9 -0.88 12.84 -22.09
CA LEU A 9 -1.13 11.76 -23.04
C LEU A 9 -2.23 12.12 -24.05
N SER A 10 -2.01 11.76 -25.32
CA SER A 10 -3.07 11.77 -26.33
C SER A 10 -4.21 10.83 -25.92
N PRO A 11 -5.46 11.07 -26.36
CA PRO A 11 -6.60 10.22 -26.00
C PRO A 11 -6.38 8.73 -26.36
N VAL A 12 -5.70 8.45 -27.48
CA VAL A 12 -5.36 7.09 -27.89
C VAL A 12 -4.40 6.44 -26.90
N ARG A 13 -3.31 7.14 -26.53
CA ARG A 13 -2.33 6.62 -25.57
C ARG A 13 -2.93 6.39 -24.18
N ARG A 14 -3.86 7.26 -23.76
CA ARG A 14 -4.59 7.09 -22.50
C ARG A 14 -5.44 5.81 -22.50
N ARG A 15 -6.23 5.58 -23.55
CA ARG A 15 -7.03 4.34 -23.67
C ARG A 15 -6.16 3.08 -23.71
N THR A 16 -5.02 3.14 -24.39
CA THR A 16 -4.06 2.02 -24.41
C THR A 16 -3.52 1.73 -23.02
N LEU A 17 -3.12 2.77 -22.27
CA LEU A 17 -2.66 2.63 -20.89
C LEU A 17 -3.75 2.04 -19.99
N GLU A 18 -4.98 2.55 -20.06
CA GLU A 18 -6.12 2.02 -19.30
C GLU A 18 -6.36 0.54 -19.59
N ARG A 19 -6.32 0.12 -20.86
CA ARG A 19 -6.50 -1.28 -21.25
C ARG A 19 -5.38 -2.18 -20.71
N ILE A 20 -4.13 -1.74 -20.79
CA ILE A 20 -2.97 -2.48 -20.25
C ILE A 20 -3.10 -2.63 -18.74
N THR A 21 -3.46 -1.56 -18.03
CA THR A 21 -3.68 -1.57 -16.57
C THR A 21 -4.83 -2.49 -16.18
N HIS A 22 -5.95 -2.44 -16.90
CA HIS A 22 -7.09 -3.31 -16.65
C HIS A 22 -6.73 -4.79 -16.84
N SER A 23 -5.96 -5.10 -17.88
CA SER A 23 -5.49 -6.45 -18.21
C SER A 23 -4.58 -7.00 -17.11
N ALA A 24 -3.62 -6.18 -16.63
CA ALA A 24 -2.78 -6.56 -15.50
C ALA A 24 -3.61 -6.80 -14.23
N LEU A 25 -4.56 -5.92 -13.90
CA LEU A 25 -5.44 -6.08 -12.73
C LEU A 25 -6.29 -7.36 -12.81
N LYS A 26 -6.73 -7.76 -14.01
CA LYS A 26 -7.41 -9.04 -14.22
C LYS A 26 -6.50 -10.22 -13.84
N LEU A 27 -5.26 -10.23 -14.31
CA LEU A 27 -4.30 -11.28 -13.98
C LEU A 27 -3.96 -11.31 -12.47
N TYR A 28 -3.84 -10.14 -11.82
CA TYR A 28 -3.66 -10.10 -10.36
C TYR A 28 -4.86 -10.67 -9.60
N ARG A 29 -6.10 -10.43 -10.04
CA ARG A 29 -7.30 -11.05 -9.44
C ARG A 29 -7.31 -12.57 -9.57
N GLU A 30 -6.65 -13.12 -10.59
CA GLU A 30 -6.41 -14.57 -10.75
C GLU A 30 -5.24 -15.09 -9.88
N LYS A 31 -4.75 -14.28 -8.93
CA LYS A 31 -3.63 -14.58 -8.03
C LYS A 31 -2.29 -14.83 -8.76
N LYS A 32 -2.09 -14.21 -9.93
CA LYS A 32 -0.84 -14.29 -10.70
C LYS A 32 0.09 -13.11 -10.41
N PHE A 33 1.39 -13.30 -10.66
CA PHE A 33 2.37 -12.24 -10.83
C PHE A 33 2.70 -12.11 -12.32
N PRO A 34 1.94 -11.29 -13.06
CA PRO A 34 1.96 -11.35 -14.51
C PRO A 34 3.22 -10.71 -15.10
N SER A 35 3.88 -11.43 -15.99
CA SER A 35 5.00 -10.91 -16.77
C SER A 35 4.55 -9.83 -17.77
N PRO A 36 5.48 -8.99 -18.28
CA PRO A 36 5.19 -8.04 -19.36
C PRO A 36 4.53 -8.67 -20.59
N GLU A 37 4.81 -9.95 -20.85
CA GLU A 37 4.29 -10.68 -22.00
C GLU A 37 2.86 -11.15 -21.78
N GLU A 38 2.56 -11.69 -20.61
CA GLU A 38 1.19 -12.06 -20.23
C GLU A 38 0.27 -10.84 -20.22
N ILE A 39 0.74 -9.70 -19.70
CA ILE A 39 -0.04 -8.44 -19.71
C ILE A 39 -0.31 -7.98 -21.15
N ALA A 40 0.71 -8.02 -22.01
CA ALA A 40 0.58 -7.59 -23.40
C ALA A 40 -0.39 -8.50 -24.18
N ASN A 41 -0.28 -9.81 -23.99
CA ASN A 41 -1.18 -10.79 -24.58
C ASN A 41 -2.62 -10.61 -24.10
N GLU A 42 -2.84 -10.45 -22.79
CA GLU A 42 -4.17 -10.18 -22.21
C GLU A 42 -4.76 -8.86 -22.72
N ALA A 43 -3.92 -7.85 -22.92
CA ALA A 43 -4.34 -6.55 -23.46
C ALA A 43 -4.51 -6.53 -24.99
N GLU A 44 -4.24 -7.65 -25.69
CA GLU A 44 -4.17 -7.76 -27.15
C GLU A 44 -3.28 -6.68 -27.79
N TYR A 45 -2.12 -6.43 -27.17
CA TYR A 45 -1.10 -5.51 -27.68
C TYR A 45 0.25 -6.20 -27.80
N ALA A 46 1.09 -5.68 -28.71
CA ALA A 46 2.48 -6.11 -28.75
C ALA A 46 3.22 -5.68 -27.47
N LYS A 47 4.15 -6.52 -27.00
CA LYS A 47 5.01 -6.27 -25.82
C LYS A 47 5.75 -4.92 -25.88
N VAL A 48 6.11 -4.46 -27.09
CA VAL A 48 6.75 -3.15 -27.32
C VAL A 48 5.88 -1.98 -26.85
N THR A 49 4.57 -2.13 -26.87
CA THR A 49 3.62 -1.10 -26.42
C THR A 49 3.83 -0.76 -24.96
N LEU A 50 4.01 -1.75 -24.07
CA LEU A 50 4.26 -1.50 -22.65
C LEU A 50 5.57 -0.72 -22.42
N ARG A 51 6.63 -1.09 -23.16
CA ARG A 51 7.94 -0.42 -23.10
C ARG A 51 7.92 1.03 -23.56
N SER A 52 6.91 1.43 -24.35
CA SER A 52 6.72 2.84 -24.74
C SER A 52 6.19 3.74 -23.60
N TYR A 53 5.68 3.14 -22.51
CA TYR A 53 5.19 3.86 -21.33
C TYR A 53 6.15 3.69 -20.14
N PHE A 54 6.69 2.49 -19.94
CA PHE A 54 7.45 2.14 -18.74
C PHE A 54 8.83 1.61 -19.11
N SER A 55 9.87 2.17 -18.47
CA SER A 55 11.26 1.76 -18.68
C SER A 55 11.53 0.35 -18.14
N THR A 56 10.92 0.02 -17.01
CA THR A 56 11.00 -1.29 -16.38
C THR A 56 9.61 -1.85 -16.06
N HIS A 57 9.52 -3.17 -15.89
CA HIS A 57 8.28 -3.78 -15.41
C HIS A 57 7.92 -3.31 -14.00
N SER A 58 8.91 -3.10 -13.14
CA SER A 58 8.71 -2.55 -11.79
C SER A 58 8.05 -1.18 -11.82
N ASP A 59 8.41 -0.30 -12.77
CA ASP A 59 7.77 1.01 -12.93
C ASP A 59 6.29 0.89 -13.32
N PHE A 60 5.95 -0.09 -14.15
CA PHE A 60 4.55 -0.37 -14.49
C PHE A 60 3.77 -0.84 -13.27
N VAL A 61 4.30 -1.80 -12.50
CA VAL A 61 3.59 -2.32 -11.32
C VAL A 61 3.41 -1.21 -10.28
N GLU A 62 4.41 -0.36 -10.05
CA GLU A 62 4.27 0.81 -9.17
C GLU A 62 3.19 1.78 -9.64
N TYR A 63 3.08 1.99 -10.95
CA TYR A 63 1.99 2.78 -11.52
C TYR A 63 0.64 2.14 -11.21
N VAL A 64 0.48 0.83 -11.42
CA VAL A 64 -0.78 0.10 -11.12
C VAL A 64 -1.11 0.20 -9.63
N VAL A 65 -0.14 -0.03 -8.74
CA VAL A 65 -0.30 0.12 -7.28
C VAL A 65 -0.76 1.53 -6.92
N LYS A 66 -0.16 2.56 -7.52
CA LYS A 66 -0.56 3.96 -7.29
C LYS A 66 -1.99 4.23 -7.76
N GLN A 67 -2.44 3.65 -8.87
CA GLN A 67 -3.82 3.79 -9.34
C GLN A 67 -4.80 3.11 -8.38
N VAL A 68 -4.51 1.87 -7.96
CA VAL A 68 -5.36 1.13 -7.01
C VAL A 68 -5.45 1.87 -5.68
N ILE A 69 -4.32 2.19 -5.06
CA ILE A 69 -4.30 2.92 -3.78
C ILE A 69 -4.91 4.32 -3.94
N GLY A 70 -4.74 4.99 -5.08
CA GLY A 70 -5.34 6.29 -5.35
C GLY A 70 -6.86 6.26 -5.49
N SER A 71 -7.45 5.09 -5.75
CA SER A 71 -8.90 4.90 -5.81
C SER A 71 -9.55 4.61 -4.46
N PHE A 72 -8.74 4.33 -3.44
CA PHE A 72 -9.22 4.00 -2.10
C PHE A 72 -9.92 5.18 -1.44
N VAL A 73 -11.13 4.93 -0.93
CA VAL A 73 -11.92 5.89 -0.16
C VAL A 73 -11.96 5.41 1.28
N ILE A 74 -11.20 6.07 2.15
CA ILE A 74 -11.19 5.72 3.58
C ILE A 74 -12.57 5.95 4.19
N PRO A 75 -12.96 5.13 5.17
CA PRO A 75 -14.25 5.28 5.82
C PRO A 75 -14.23 6.50 6.78
N PRO A 76 -15.38 7.16 7.02
CA PRO A 76 -15.42 8.38 7.84
C PRO A 76 -15.08 8.06 9.32
N MET A 77 -14.28 8.92 9.94
CA MET A 77 -13.86 8.81 11.34
C MET A 77 -14.83 9.56 12.27
N GLY A 78 -15.10 8.99 13.44
CA GLY A 78 -15.88 9.59 14.53
C GLY A 78 -15.00 10.14 15.66
N ASN A 79 -15.59 10.25 16.85
CA ASN A 79 -14.95 10.86 18.03
C ASN A 79 -14.25 9.85 18.96
N ASP A 80 -14.29 8.56 18.64
CA ASP A 80 -13.61 7.51 19.40
C ASP A 80 -12.41 6.97 18.60
N ALA A 81 -11.21 7.11 19.16
CA ALA A 81 -9.98 6.72 18.46
C ALA A 81 -9.81 5.20 18.33
N GLU A 82 -10.30 4.42 19.30
CA GLU A 82 -10.23 2.95 19.24
C GLU A 82 -11.17 2.42 18.15
N GLU A 83 -12.40 2.95 18.09
CA GLU A 83 -13.37 2.60 17.03
C GLU A 83 -12.87 3.04 15.65
N ASN A 84 -12.28 4.23 15.54
CA ASN A 84 -11.70 4.73 14.29
C ASN A 84 -10.58 3.82 13.78
N ILE A 85 -9.70 3.36 14.67
CA ILE A 85 -8.60 2.47 14.30
C ILE A 85 -9.14 1.11 13.85
N GLU A 86 -10.06 0.50 14.60
CA GLU A 86 -10.67 -0.77 14.19
C GLU A 86 -11.33 -0.66 12.82
N LYS A 87 -12.10 0.41 12.60
CA LYS A 87 -12.75 0.70 11.33
C LYS A 87 -11.75 0.87 10.19
N LEU A 88 -10.64 1.56 10.44
CA LEU A 88 -9.56 1.74 9.46
C LEU A 88 -8.87 0.41 9.13
N LEU A 89 -8.57 -0.41 10.15
CA LEU A 89 -7.89 -1.70 9.96
C LEU A 89 -8.76 -2.68 9.20
N ARG A 90 -10.05 -2.80 9.56
CA ARG A 90 -11.01 -3.65 8.86
C ARG A 90 -11.07 -3.30 7.37
N TRP A 91 -11.37 -2.03 7.06
CA TRP A 91 -11.41 -1.55 5.69
C TRP A 91 -10.08 -1.76 4.96
N GLY A 92 -8.96 -1.43 5.60
CA GLY A 92 -7.65 -1.51 4.98
C GLY A 92 -7.24 -2.95 4.66
N TYR A 93 -7.56 -3.91 5.51
CA TYR A 93 -7.30 -5.33 5.26
C TYR A 93 -8.23 -5.93 4.20
N GLU A 94 -9.50 -5.51 4.13
CA GLU A 94 -10.39 -5.86 3.02
C GLU A 94 -9.84 -5.38 1.66
N GLU A 95 -9.34 -4.14 1.59
CA GLU A 95 -8.71 -3.60 0.37
C GLU A 95 -7.42 -4.34 -0.01
N ILE A 96 -6.60 -4.69 0.98
CA ILE A 96 -5.37 -5.47 0.76
C ILE A 96 -5.72 -6.87 0.25
N GLU A 97 -6.70 -7.55 0.85
CA GLU A 97 -7.13 -8.89 0.43
C GLU A 97 -7.71 -8.89 -0.99
N ALA A 98 -8.57 -7.91 -1.30
CA ALA A 98 -9.13 -7.75 -2.64
C ALA A 98 -8.06 -7.56 -3.72
N ASN A 99 -6.88 -7.07 -3.34
CA ASN A 99 -5.74 -6.80 -4.21
C ASN A 99 -4.49 -7.61 -3.83
N GLU A 100 -4.66 -8.77 -3.18
CA GLU A 100 -3.56 -9.44 -2.45
C GLU A 100 -2.34 -9.72 -3.34
N ALA A 101 -2.54 -10.24 -4.56
CA ALA A 101 -1.45 -10.54 -5.47
C ALA A 101 -0.67 -9.30 -5.91
N LEU A 102 -1.38 -8.20 -6.22
CA LEU A 102 -0.75 -6.92 -6.56
C LEU A 102 0.05 -6.38 -5.36
N MET A 103 -0.52 -6.47 -4.16
CA MET A 103 0.13 -5.99 -2.94
C MET A 103 1.40 -6.81 -2.61
N ARG A 104 1.36 -8.13 -2.76
CA ARG A 104 2.53 -9.02 -2.60
C ARG A 104 3.61 -8.71 -3.65
N ASP A 105 3.22 -8.46 -4.89
CA ASP A 105 4.16 -8.12 -5.95
C ASP A 105 4.81 -6.73 -5.72
N ALA A 106 4.04 -5.77 -5.23
CA ALA A 106 4.55 -4.47 -4.79
C ALA A 106 5.58 -4.60 -3.66
N LEU A 107 5.31 -5.47 -2.67
CA LEU A 107 6.26 -5.79 -1.60
C LEU A 107 7.53 -6.43 -2.17
N ARG A 108 7.43 -7.38 -3.10
CA ARG A 108 8.59 -7.98 -3.78
C ARG A 108 9.44 -6.93 -4.51
N ILE A 109 8.79 -6.02 -5.24
CA ILE A 109 9.47 -4.94 -5.98
C ILE A 109 10.18 -3.97 -5.04
N SER A 110 9.60 -3.66 -3.87
CA SER A 110 10.26 -2.78 -2.90
C SER A 110 11.57 -3.37 -2.39
N GLN A 111 11.62 -4.70 -2.16
CA GLN A 111 12.85 -5.41 -1.77
C GLN A 111 13.88 -5.43 -2.90
N LEU A 112 13.45 -5.66 -4.15
CA LEU A 112 14.34 -5.59 -5.33
C LEU A 112 14.96 -4.21 -5.48
N ARG A 113 14.17 -3.14 -5.32
CA ARG A 113 14.69 -1.76 -5.37
C ARG A 113 15.68 -1.46 -4.28
N TRP A 114 15.44 -1.96 -3.06
CA TRP A 114 16.40 -1.83 -1.98
C TRP A 114 17.72 -2.52 -2.35
N GLN A 115 17.68 -3.73 -2.90
CA GLN A 115 18.86 -4.46 -3.37
C GLN A 115 19.60 -3.69 -4.49
N GLU A 116 18.89 -3.23 -5.51
CA GLU A 116 19.47 -2.44 -6.63
C GLU A 116 20.16 -1.17 -6.12
N SER A 117 19.57 -0.50 -5.12
CA SER A 117 20.13 0.71 -4.52
C SER A 117 21.50 0.51 -3.85
N LEU A 118 21.85 -0.72 -3.48
CA LEU A 118 23.16 -1.06 -2.92
C LEU A 118 24.22 -1.28 -4.00
N SER A 119 23.81 -1.52 -5.25
CA SER A 119 24.70 -1.91 -6.37
C SER A 119 25.02 -0.78 -7.35
N GLY A 120 24.29 0.34 -7.29
CA GLY A 120 24.52 1.49 -8.18
C GLY A 120 25.72 2.33 -7.76
N GLU A 121 26.50 2.81 -8.74
CA GLU A 121 27.64 3.75 -8.54
C GLU A 121 27.23 5.06 -7.83
N ASP A 122 25.93 5.36 -7.78
CA ASP A 122 25.34 6.54 -7.16
C ASP A 122 24.90 6.23 -5.71
N ASN A 123 25.87 5.80 -4.88
CA ASN A 123 25.75 5.35 -3.48
C ASN A 123 25.15 6.41 -2.50
N HIS A 124 24.65 7.53 -3.02
CA HIS A 124 24.14 8.69 -2.26
C HIS A 124 22.66 9.01 -2.49
N LYS A 125 21.96 8.33 -3.38
CA LYS A 125 20.50 8.49 -3.50
C LYS A 125 19.80 7.30 -2.84
N ARG A 126 19.83 7.28 -1.50
CA ARG A 126 18.83 6.52 -0.71
C ARG A 126 17.46 6.75 -1.36
N PRO A 127 16.65 5.71 -1.62
CA PRO A 127 15.32 5.91 -2.18
C PRO A 127 14.62 6.93 -1.31
N VAL A 128 14.39 8.09 -1.90
CA VAL A 128 14.04 9.27 -1.17
C VAL A 128 12.67 8.98 -0.55
N LEU A 129 12.63 8.84 0.78
CA LEU A 129 11.42 8.73 1.62
C LEU A 129 10.49 9.96 1.51
N LYS A 130 10.55 10.73 0.41
CA LYS A 130 9.71 11.91 0.12
C LYS A 130 8.37 11.55 -0.53
N LYS A 131 7.94 10.29 -0.51
CA LYS A 131 6.54 9.96 -0.84
C LYS A 131 5.75 10.11 0.45
N LYS A 132 4.75 11.00 0.47
CA LYS A 132 3.76 11.07 1.55
C LYS A 132 3.23 9.66 1.80
N SER A 133 3.33 9.18 3.04
CA SER A 133 2.81 7.87 3.41
C SER A 133 1.31 8.00 3.65
N ASN A 134 0.51 7.38 2.77
CA ASN A 134 -0.95 7.30 2.95
C ASN A 134 -1.30 6.66 4.30
N ARG A 135 -0.52 5.67 4.75
CA ARG A 135 -0.70 5.04 6.07
C ARG A 135 -0.52 6.05 7.21
N LYS A 136 0.53 6.89 7.15
CA LYS A 136 0.79 7.90 8.19
C LYS A 136 -0.37 8.90 8.29
N GLU A 137 -0.87 9.39 7.16
CA GLU A 137 -1.95 10.38 7.10
C GLU A 137 -3.29 9.82 7.59
N THR A 138 -3.64 8.61 7.13
CA THR A 138 -4.89 7.93 7.52
C THR A 138 -4.90 7.55 9.01
N LEU A 139 -3.81 7.02 9.54
CA LEU A 139 -3.69 6.74 10.98
C LEU A 139 -3.72 8.00 11.84
N SER A 140 -3.08 9.08 11.38
CA SER A 140 -3.12 10.37 12.08
C SER A 140 -4.55 10.93 12.14
N THR A 141 -5.34 10.70 11.08
CA THR A 141 -6.77 11.07 11.04
C THR A 141 -7.60 10.23 12.01
N ALA A 142 -7.38 8.91 12.05
CA ALA A 142 -8.09 8.01 12.98
C ALA A 142 -7.81 8.35 14.46
N LEU A 143 -6.58 8.79 14.76
CA LEU A 143 -6.12 9.18 16.10
C LEU A 143 -6.43 10.63 16.48
N ALA A 144 -7.03 11.42 15.58
CA ALA A 144 -7.35 12.82 15.84
C ALA A 144 -8.13 13.06 17.16
N PRO A 145 -9.05 12.18 17.62
CA PRO A 145 -9.72 12.38 18.90
C PRO A 145 -8.81 12.41 20.14
N LEU A 146 -7.61 11.81 20.06
CA LEU A 146 -6.63 11.83 21.16
C LEU A 146 -5.76 13.09 21.16
N LYS A 147 -5.90 13.96 20.16
CA LYS A 147 -5.14 15.21 20.10
C LYS A 147 -5.53 16.12 21.27
N GLY A 148 -4.54 16.57 22.02
CA GLY A 148 -4.74 17.35 23.24
C GLY A 148 -5.01 16.51 24.48
N GLN A 149 -5.24 15.20 24.34
CA GLN A 149 -5.27 14.24 25.46
C GLN A 149 -3.89 13.60 25.67
N LEU A 150 -3.14 13.39 24.58
CA LEU A 150 -1.79 12.83 24.61
C LEU A 150 -0.79 13.83 24.02
N LYS A 151 0.48 13.71 24.44
CA LYS A 151 1.59 14.44 23.81
C LYS A 151 1.74 14.03 22.34
N ASP A 152 2.15 14.97 21.49
CA ASP A 152 2.34 14.73 20.05
C ASP A 152 3.34 13.61 19.76
N ASP A 153 4.41 13.49 20.57
CA ASP A 153 5.38 12.40 20.47
C ASP A 153 4.77 11.02 20.76
N THR A 154 3.85 10.95 21.72
CA THR A 154 3.09 9.74 22.05
C THR A 154 2.18 9.36 20.89
N ILE A 155 1.44 10.33 20.32
CA ILE A 155 0.61 10.09 19.12
C ILE A 155 1.48 9.61 17.96
N HIS A 156 2.65 10.21 17.74
CA HIS A 156 3.57 9.80 16.68
C HIS A 156 4.06 8.36 16.89
N LYS A 157 4.38 7.96 18.13
CA LYS A 157 4.73 6.59 18.49
C LYS A 157 3.60 5.61 18.19
N ILE A 158 2.35 5.95 18.52
CA ILE A 158 1.18 5.13 18.20
C ILE A 158 1.05 4.94 16.68
N VAL A 159 1.17 6.02 15.89
CA VAL A 159 1.12 5.96 14.42
C VAL A 159 2.17 5.00 13.87
N MET A 160 3.41 5.05 14.38
CA MET A 160 4.48 4.16 13.95
C MET A 160 4.18 2.69 14.28
N LEU A 161 3.75 2.40 15.52
CA LEU A 161 3.46 1.04 15.95
C LEU A 161 2.29 0.43 15.16
N ILE A 162 1.20 1.17 14.99
CA ILE A 162 0.04 0.67 14.23
C ILE A 162 0.40 0.53 12.74
N SER A 163 1.31 1.35 12.20
CA SER A 163 1.80 1.16 10.83
C SER A 163 2.52 -0.17 10.61
N VAL A 164 3.09 -0.78 11.66
CA VAL A 164 3.69 -2.13 11.61
C VAL A 164 2.59 -3.19 11.61
N LEU A 165 1.52 -2.96 12.35
CA LEU A 165 0.35 -3.84 12.44
C LEU A 165 -0.59 -3.72 11.23
N TYR A 166 -0.31 -2.82 10.29
CA TYR A 166 -1.21 -2.48 9.19
C TYR A 166 -0.46 -2.43 7.86
N GLY A 167 -0.68 -3.45 7.03
CA GLY A 167 -0.09 -3.54 5.71
C GLY A 167 0.12 -4.95 5.19
N THR A 168 0.60 -5.04 3.96
CA THR A 168 0.94 -6.29 3.28
C THR A 168 1.93 -7.12 4.08
N GLU A 169 2.91 -6.49 4.73
CA GLU A 169 3.95 -7.18 5.50
C GLU A 169 3.34 -7.99 6.66
N ALA A 170 2.48 -7.35 7.46
CA ALA A 170 1.77 -8.01 8.55
C ALA A 170 0.83 -9.10 8.03
N MET A 171 0.08 -8.81 6.95
CA MET A 171 -0.79 -9.80 6.30
C MET A 171 0.01 -11.04 5.87
N THR A 172 1.15 -10.88 5.19
CA THR A 172 1.94 -12.03 4.71
C THR A 172 2.47 -12.88 5.85
N ILE A 173 2.92 -12.28 6.96
CA ILE A 173 3.38 -13.04 8.13
C ILE A 173 2.22 -13.85 8.73
N LEU A 174 1.08 -13.20 8.95
CA LEU A 174 -0.08 -13.81 9.61
C LEU A 174 -0.74 -14.88 8.74
N LYS A 175 -0.89 -14.66 7.42
CA LYS A 175 -1.39 -15.68 6.48
C LYS A 175 -0.39 -16.82 6.31
N ASP A 176 0.86 -16.52 5.97
CA ASP A 176 1.79 -17.55 5.48
C ASP A 176 2.45 -18.35 6.61
N THR A 177 2.65 -17.75 7.79
CA THR A 177 3.27 -18.43 8.94
C THR A 177 2.25 -19.05 9.88
N PHE A 178 1.13 -18.34 10.11
CA PHE A 178 0.13 -18.76 11.10
C PHE A 178 -1.17 -19.28 10.49
N GLY A 179 -1.36 -19.16 9.16
CA GLY A 179 -2.55 -19.67 8.49
C GLY A 179 -3.82 -18.90 8.80
N LEU A 180 -3.71 -17.65 9.25
CA LEU A 180 -4.89 -16.84 9.61
C LEU A 180 -5.66 -16.39 8.37
N GLU A 181 -6.99 -16.44 8.45
CA GLU A 181 -7.88 -15.80 7.49
C GLU A 181 -8.02 -14.29 7.77
N ASN A 182 -8.56 -13.54 6.81
CA ASN A 182 -8.57 -12.07 6.88
C ASN A 182 -9.31 -11.52 8.11
N ASP A 183 -10.45 -12.11 8.47
CA ASP A 183 -11.19 -11.71 9.68
C ASP A 183 -10.38 -11.94 10.96
N GLU A 184 -9.60 -13.03 11.02
CA GLU A 184 -8.73 -13.31 12.16
C GLU A 184 -7.59 -12.30 12.25
N ILE A 185 -7.02 -11.91 11.10
CA ILE A 185 -6.01 -10.85 11.00
C ILE A 185 -6.58 -9.52 11.48
N ILE A 186 -7.76 -9.13 11.01
CA ILE A 186 -8.43 -7.89 11.41
C ILE A 186 -8.68 -7.87 12.92
N ASN A 187 -9.20 -8.97 13.48
CA ASN A 187 -9.49 -9.07 14.90
C ASN A 187 -8.21 -8.98 15.76
N LEU A 188 -7.16 -9.72 15.38
CA LEU A 188 -5.88 -9.73 16.09
C LEU A 188 -5.19 -8.37 16.07
N THR A 189 -5.11 -7.75 14.89
CA THR A 189 -4.42 -6.46 14.71
C THR A 189 -5.21 -5.32 15.35
N SER A 190 -6.55 -5.34 15.29
CA SER A 190 -7.40 -4.39 16.00
C SER A 190 -7.27 -4.50 17.51
N TRP A 191 -7.24 -5.73 18.04
CA TRP A 191 -6.99 -5.97 19.46
C TRP A 191 -5.63 -5.39 19.89
N ALA A 192 -4.56 -5.68 19.15
CA ALA A 192 -3.23 -5.15 19.43
C ALA A 192 -3.17 -3.61 19.35
N ALA A 193 -3.84 -3.02 18.36
CA ALA A 193 -3.88 -1.56 18.21
C ALA A 193 -4.62 -0.87 19.35
N LYS A 194 -5.75 -1.43 19.82
CA LYS A 194 -6.46 -0.95 21.01
C LYS A 194 -5.60 -1.03 22.27
N LEU A 195 -4.83 -2.11 22.45
CA LEU A 195 -3.89 -2.22 23.56
C LEU A 195 -2.82 -1.12 23.55
N ILE A 196 -2.28 -0.79 22.38
CA ILE A 196 -1.30 0.30 22.22
C ILE A 196 -1.92 1.64 22.63
N VAL A 197 -3.13 1.95 22.16
CA VAL A 197 -3.84 3.19 22.50
C VAL A 197 -4.12 3.29 24.00
N ARG A 198 -4.68 2.23 24.59
CA ARG A 198 -4.99 2.18 26.03
C ARG A 198 -3.74 2.32 26.88
N GLN A 199 -2.63 1.67 26.48
CA GLN A 199 -1.37 1.80 27.19
C GLN A 199 -0.86 3.25 27.16
N ALA A 200 -0.93 3.93 26.02
CA ALA A 200 -0.53 5.32 25.91
C ALA A 200 -1.38 6.26 26.78
N ILE A 201 -2.70 6.04 26.82
CA ILE A 201 -3.61 6.80 27.70
C ILE A 201 -3.26 6.57 29.18
N ASN A 202 -3.04 5.31 29.57
CA ASN A 202 -2.69 4.96 30.95
C ASN A 202 -1.35 5.53 31.39
N GLU A 203 -0.39 5.72 30.48
CA GLU A 203 0.90 6.35 30.78
C GLU A 203 0.79 7.86 30.97
N GLU A 204 -0.09 8.54 30.23
CA GLU A 204 -0.28 9.99 30.35
C GLU A 204 -1.12 10.39 31.57
N LEU A 205 -1.98 9.49 32.06
CA LEU A 205 -2.75 9.69 33.30
C LEU A 205 -1.92 9.53 34.59
N LYS A 206 -0.66 9.09 34.49
CA LYS A 206 0.27 8.93 35.63
C LYS A 206 1.16 10.15 35.79
#